data_AF-K2CFW8-F1
#
_entry.id   AF-K2CFW8-F1
#
_cell.length_a   1.000
_cell.length_b   1.000
_cell.length_c   1.000
_cell.angle_alpha   90.00
_cell.angle_beta   90.00
_cell.angle_gamma   90.00
#
_symmetry.space_group_name_H-M   'P 1'
#
loop_
_entity.id
_entity.type
_entity.pdbx_description
1 polymer ?
#
loop_
_entity_poly.entity_id
_entity_poly.type
_entity_poly.pdbx_seq_one_letter_code
_entity_poly.pdbx_strand_id
1 'polypeptide(L)'
;MTLTHEWEQFLEEQHKIKREVWQRRKIRFDTEFLYLPYYSPSGDLIYEKKRKEPNYKGENKYLYPSGAHITLYPNQDLSKHTKWILTEGELDTLTLESIDIPAVTAGGVTSFKQELASYFKGKKVFVCFDNDKAGKGAAEKVAQVLLEAQAEVLIIDIPEMEAGKDIGDYFHLKHTKDDFLLLVNKARKVELKTKPAGGTQTPDSIGKQKLLDQEISYLEVEEKVLRLLPNSQTGLKLVLAVAVSSSFPNPLMLWLLLVGVPSSGKTDQVRLIKDADCSYYLDNLTQNAFISGERANTDNKVYDLLPLLDKKCLVIKDWTSIFSLDEKMTKKLLGDLVGIYDKEFTKFSSRRGNISYSSAFSQLGCITPATLNKHTNYMNMVGPRFLCYTMPLTAPEAEDESYDLIFSNQDRSLIEREARLYASSYLTKLIKKPLEIKPISKEVQDYLRRAARLMSNCRGIVLLQAASFKNEDGEDIKYFEVLDVQVEEPWRAVQQLITLAKYLAFVSGKGEVGVEELQIIKEVVISSMPADRSQALRTIKEHGG
;
A
#
# COMPACT_ATOMS: atom_id res chain seq x y z
N MET A 1 45.32 12.31 26.39
CA MET A 1 45.36 12.51 24.92
C MET A 1 44.29 13.52 24.58
N THR A 2 44.50 14.41 23.61
CA THR A 2 43.43 15.30 23.12
C THR A 2 42.48 14.48 22.24
N LEU A 3 41.17 14.78 22.27
CA LEU A 3 40.15 14.12 21.43
C LEU A 3 40.50 14.14 19.92
N THR A 4 41.30 15.10 19.48
CA THR A 4 41.87 15.14 18.11
C THR A 4 42.80 13.97 17.80
N HIS A 5 43.60 13.52 18.76
CA HIS A 5 44.46 12.34 18.63
C HIS A 5 43.64 11.05 18.63
N GLU A 6 42.52 11.02 19.35
CA GLU A 6 41.61 9.87 19.37
C GLU A 6 40.92 9.66 18.01
N TRP A 7 40.63 10.72 17.26
CA TRP A 7 40.11 10.61 15.90
C TRP A 7 41.13 10.06 14.90
N GLU A 8 42.39 10.50 14.98
CA GLU A 8 43.48 9.94 14.17
C GLU A 8 43.66 8.46 14.51
N GLN A 9 43.66 8.11 15.79
CA GLN A 9 43.75 6.72 16.25
C GLN A 9 42.55 5.88 15.76
N PHE A 10 41.33 6.43 15.83
CA PHE A 10 40.12 5.78 15.36
C PHE A 10 40.18 5.48 13.85
N LEU A 11 40.57 6.45 13.02
CA LEU A 11 40.67 6.26 11.58
C LEU A 11 41.82 5.32 11.21
N GLU A 12 43.03 5.57 11.74
CA GLU A 12 44.26 4.93 11.28
C GLU A 12 44.52 3.58 11.97
N GLU A 13 44.25 3.47 13.28
CA GLU A 13 44.52 2.24 14.03
C GLU A 13 43.33 1.28 14.05
N GLN A 14 42.12 1.79 14.32
CA GLN A 14 40.92 0.94 14.41
C GLN A 14 40.41 0.56 13.02
N HIS A 15 40.14 1.54 12.15
CA HIS A 15 39.57 1.30 10.81
C HIS A 15 40.61 1.13 9.69
N LYS A 16 41.92 1.25 9.99
CA LYS A 16 43.02 1.09 9.02
C LYS A 16 42.93 2.04 7.81
N ILE A 17 42.32 3.21 7.99
CA ILE A 17 42.19 4.24 6.96
C ILE A 17 43.49 5.05 6.92
N LYS A 18 44.21 5.04 5.80
CA LYS A 18 45.46 5.79 5.67
C LYS A 18 45.23 7.29 5.69
N ARG A 19 46.19 8.02 6.28
CA ARG A 19 46.18 9.49 6.37
C ARG A 19 45.91 10.19 5.06
N GLU A 20 46.59 9.76 4.01
CA GLU A 20 46.47 10.29 2.66
C GLU A 20 45.05 10.19 2.09
N VAL A 21 44.29 9.14 2.45
CA VAL A 21 42.92 8.92 1.94
C VAL A 21 41.95 9.89 2.59
N TRP A 22 41.94 9.98 3.92
CA TRP A 22 41.00 10.87 4.60
C TRP A 22 41.35 12.35 4.36
N GLN A 23 42.63 12.69 4.16
CA GLN A 23 43.04 14.02 3.70
C GLN A 23 42.58 14.31 2.27
N ARG A 24 42.77 13.37 1.33
CA ARG A 24 42.30 13.50 -0.06
C ARG A 24 40.78 13.71 -0.14
N ARG A 25 40.04 13.01 0.72
CA ARG A 25 38.58 13.14 0.84
C ARG A 25 38.12 14.35 1.64
N LYS A 26 39.05 15.19 2.11
CA LYS A 26 38.79 16.41 2.89
C LYS A 26 37.96 16.12 4.16
N ILE A 27 38.17 14.94 4.76
CA ILE A 27 37.57 14.57 6.03
C ILE A 27 38.19 15.45 7.11
N ARG A 28 37.33 16.06 7.92
CA ARG A 28 37.72 16.93 9.03
C ARG A 28 37.08 16.42 10.31
N PHE A 29 37.68 16.72 11.44
CA PHE A 29 37.13 16.39 12.74
C PHE A 29 37.46 17.50 13.75
N ASP A 30 36.56 17.70 14.70
CA ASP A 30 36.75 18.55 15.87
C ASP A 30 36.60 17.72 17.14
N THR A 31 36.44 18.38 18.29
CA THR A 31 36.28 17.70 19.58
C THR A 31 34.98 16.89 19.70
N GLU A 32 33.98 17.16 18.86
CA GLU A 32 32.64 16.57 18.95
C GLU A 32 32.31 15.64 17.77
N PHE A 33 32.76 16.00 16.56
CA PHE A 33 32.32 15.33 15.34
C PHE A 33 33.46 15.06 14.36
N LEU A 34 33.32 13.93 13.66
CA LEU A 34 33.97 13.64 12.39
C LEU A 34 33.00 13.97 11.25
N TYR A 35 33.46 14.75 10.28
CA TYR A 35 32.67 15.26 9.17
C TYR A 35 33.06 14.53 7.88
N LEU A 36 32.06 13.91 7.26
CA LEU A 36 32.17 13.16 6.01
C LEU A 36 31.51 13.98 4.89
N PRO A 37 32.29 14.66 4.03
CA PRO A 37 31.76 15.54 3.00
C PRO A 37 31.30 14.76 1.75
N TYR A 38 30.04 14.97 1.37
CA TYR A 38 29.46 14.44 0.13
C TYR A 38 29.57 15.49 -0.98
N TYR A 39 30.25 15.12 -2.06
CA TYR A 39 30.43 15.99 -3.21
C TYR A 39 29.60 15.53 -4.42
N SER A 40 29.28 16.47 -5.30
CA SER A 40 28.74 16.19 -6.63
C SER A 40 29.83 15.61 -7.55
N PRO A 41 29.46 15.06 -8.73
CA PRO A 41 30.45 14.65 -9.73
C PRO A 41 31.35 15.80 -10.23
N SER A 42 30.85 17.05 -10.22
CA SER A 42 31.62 18.26 -10.58
C SER A 42 32.59 18.71 -9.48
N GLY A 43 32.46 18.18 -8.26
CA GLY A 43 33.33 18.53 -7.13
C GLY A 43 32.73 19.50 -6.12
N ASP A 44 31.48 19.90 -6.29
CA ASP A 44 30.78 20.83 -5.40
C ASP A 44 30.31 20.11 -4.13
N LEU A 45 30.48 20.73 -2.97
CA LEU A 45 30.01 20.17 -1.69
C LEU A 45 28.48 20.20 -1.65
N ILE A 46 27.85 19.04 -1.53
CA ILE A 46 26.39 18.91 -1.42
C ILE A 46 25.98 19.02 0.05
N TYR A 47 26.56 18.18 0.91
CA TYR A 47 26.33 18.20 2.35
C TYR A 47 27.45 17.50 3.11
N GLU A 48 27.46 17.63 4.44
CA GLU A 48 28.37 16.90 5.32
C GLU A 48 27.57 16.03 6.29
N LYS A 49 27.86 14.74 6.30
CA LYS A 49 27.34 13.81 7.32
C LYS A 49 28.27 13.87 8.53
N LYS A 50 27.72 13.96 9.73
CA LYS A 50 28.51 14.03 10.96
C LYS A 50 28.46 12.69 11.70
N ARG A 51 29.59 12.23 12.21
CA ARG A 51 29.71 11.10 13.13
C ARG A 51 30.12 11.62 14.50
N LYS A 52 29.41 11.21 15.54
CA LYS A 52 29.77 11.50 16.94
C LYS A 52 31.02 10.71 17.34
N GLU A 53 31.71 11.18 18.37
CA GLU A 53 32.92 10.58 18.93
C GLU A 53 32.90 9.03 19.04
N PRO A 54 34.05 8.35 18.89
CA PRO A 54 34.13 6.89 18.82
C PRO A 54 33.44 6.15 19.98
N ASN A 55 33.49 6.72 21.18
CA ASN A 55 32.98 6.13 22.42
C ASN A 55 31.52 6.51 22.75
N TYR A 56 30.81 7.17 21.83
CA TYR A 56 29.43 7.59 22.05
C TYR A 56 28.49 6.39 22.25
N LYS A 57 27.80 6.36 23.41
CA LYS A 57 26.88 5.27 23.82
C LYS A 57 25.39 5.55 23.59
N GLY A 58 25.03 6.73 23.08
CA GLY A 58 23.63 7.08 22.82
C GLY A 58 23.11 6.54 21.47
N GLU A 59 21.83 6.75 21.22
CA GLU A 59 21.20 6.42 19.93
C GLU A 59 21.66 7.38 18.82
N ASN A 60 21.70 6.89 17.57
CA ASN A 60 22.10 7.64 16.37
C ASN A 60 23.55 8.19 16.43
N LYS A 61 24.51 7.31 16.07
CA LYS A 61 25.94 7.65 15.93
C LYS A 61 26.22 8.64 14.78
N TYR A 62 25.33 8.69 13.80
CA TYR A 62 25.44 9.56 12.63
C TYR A 62 24.30 10.58 12.60
N LEU A 63 24.62 11.81 12.21
CA LEU A 63 23.68 12.91 12.03
C LEU A 63 23.66 13.34 10.56
N TYR A 64 22.45 13.43 10.01
CA TYR A 64 22.21 13.91 8.65
C TYR A 64 21.67 15.34 8.68
N PRO A 65 22.05 16.18 7.69
CA PRO A 65 21.41 17.46 7.50
C PRO A 65 19.94 17.27 7.06
N SER A 66 19.04 18.07 7.64
CA SER A 66 17.61 18.04 7.29
C SER A 66 17.40 18.42 5.83
N GLY A 67 16.62 17.63 5.09
CA GLY A 67 16.30 17.88 3.68
C GLY A 67 17.39 17.50 2.67
N ALA A 68 18.47 16.85 3.09
CA ALA A 68 19.54 16.44 2.18
C ALA A 68 19.08 15.32 1.21
N HIS A 69 19.38 15.49 -0.08
CA HIS A 69 19.17 14.47 -1.10
C HIS A 69 20.28 13.41 -1.02
N ILE A 70 19.89 12.13 -0.95
CA ILE A 70 20.82 11.01 -0.85
C ILE A 70 21.64 10.90 -2.15
N THR A 71 22.96 10.74 -2.01
CA THR A 71 23.90 10.53 -3.13
C THR A 71 24.98 9.51 -2.74
N LEU A 72 25.85 9.12 -3.69
CA LEU A 72 26.94 8.18 -3.46
C LEU A 72 28.18 8.85 -2.84
N TYR A 73 28.93 8.11 -2.04
CA TYR A 73 30.22 8.50 -1.46
C TYR A 73 31.28 7.44 -1.76
N PRO A 74 32.41 7.79 -2.41
CA PRO A 74 32.64 9.02 -3.17
C PRO A 74 31.82 9.05 -4.47
N ASN A 75 31.38 10.24 -4.91
CA ASN A 75 30.65 10.41 -6.18
C ASN A 75 31.56 10.81 -7.35
N GLN A 76 32.64 11.54 -7.06
CA GLN A 76 33.53 12.17 -8.06
C GLN A 76 34.27 11.15 -8.94
N ASP A 77 34.42 9.91 -8.47
CA ASP A 77 35.27 8.90 -9.11
C ASP A 77 34.48 7.84 -9.89
N LEU A 78 33.14 7.93 -9.92
CA LEU A 78 32.28 6.87 -10.45
C LEU A 78 32.60 6.50 -11.92
N SER A 79 33.08 7.45 -12.73
CA SER A 79 33.45 7.22 -14.13
C SER A 79 34.83 6.61 -14.33
N LYS A 80 35.71 6.63 -13.31
CA LYS A 80 37.11 6.20 -13.42
C LYS A 80 37.30 4.68 -13.40
N HIS A 81 36.32 3.95 -12.86
CA HIS A 81 36.42 2.51 -12.69
C HIS A 81 35.20 1.78 -13.26
N THR A 82 35.46 0.60 -13.84
CA THR A 82 34.44 -0.32 -14.35
C THR A 82 34.07 -1.41 -13.34
N LYS A 83 34.86 -1.54 -12.26
CA LYS A 83 34.64 -2.48 -11.15
C LYS A 83 34.58 -1.70 -9.84
N TRP A 84 33.55 -1.95 -9.03
CA TRP A 84 33.30 -1.27 -7.76
C TRP A 84 32.95 -2.25 -6.66
N ILE A 85 33.35 -1.96 -5.43
CA ILE A 85 32.80 -2.58 -4.23
C ILE A 85 31.81 -1.60 -3.59
N LEU A 86 30.56 -2.03 -3.45
CA LEU A 86 29.52 -1.27 -2.76
C LEU A 86 29.49 -1.72 -1.29
N THR A 87 29.86 -0.82 -0.38
CA THR A 87 29.91 -1.06 1.07
C THR A 87 28.72 -0.45 1.79
N GLU A 88 28.46 -0.92 3.01
CA GLU A 88 27.33 -0.45 3.81
C GLU A 88 27.55 1.01 4.28
N GLY A 89 28.74 1.33 4.81
CA GLY A 89 29.07 2.66 5.33
C GLY A 89 30.30 3.31 4.71
N GLU A 90 30.53 4.57 5.07
CA GLU A 90 31.62 5.40 4.56
C GLU A 90 32.99 4.96 5.09
N LEU A 91 33.06 4.47 6.32
CA LEU A 91 34.32 4.00 6.91
C LEU A 91 34.85 2.78 6.15
N ASP A 92 34.00 1.80 5.83
CA ASP A 92 34.38 0.64 5.02
C ASP A 92 34.86 1.04 3.62
N THR A 93 34.18 2.02 3.00
CA THR A 93 34.60 2.58 1.72
C THR A 93 36.03 3.15 1.81
N LEU A 94 36.33 3.89 2.87
CA LEU A 94 37.65 4.50 3.10
C LEU A 94 38.73 3.47 3.43
N THR A 95 38.38 2.41 4.16
CA THR A 95 39.28 1.29 4.46
C THR A 95 39.70 0.58 3.17
N LEU A 96 38.76 0.28 2.27
CA LEU A 96 39.08 -0.31 0.96
C LEU A 96 39.89 0.64 0.06
N GLU A 97 39.56 1.93 0.06
CA GLU A 97 40.31 2.93 -0.69
C GLU A 97 41.77 3.04 -0.22
N SER A 98 42.03 2.83 1.08
CA SER A 98 43.37 2.84 1.69
C SER A 98 44.27 1.69 1.24
N ILE A 99 43.68 0.64 0.68
CA ILE A 99 44.38 -0.51 0.09
C ILE A 99 44.20 -0.57 -1.43
N ASP A 100 43.86 0.58 -2.05
CA ASP A 100 43.71 0.73 -3.51
C ASP A 100 42.64 -0.19 -4.12
N ILE A 101 41.55 -0.43 -3.39
CA ILE A 101 40.35 -1.11 -3.92
C ILE A 101 39.25 -0.05 -4.13
N PRO A 102 38.77 0.15 -5.38
CA PRO A 102 37.68 1.09 -5.66
C PRO A 102 36.40 0.71 -4.93
N ALA A 103 35.96 1.56 -4.00
CA ALA A 103 34.78 1.34 -3.18
C ALA A 103 33.86 2.56 -3.17
N VAL A 104 32.58 2.32 -2.86
CA VAL A 104 31.53 3.34 -2.80
C VAL A 104 30.43 2.92 -1.84
N THR A 105 29.68 3.86 -1.28
CA THR A 105 28.50 3.64 -0.45
C THR A 105 27.38 4.64 -0.76
N ALA A 106 26.13 4.30 -0.39
CA ALA A 106 25.01 5.24 -0.31
C ALA A 106 24.80 5.81 1.11
N GLY A 107 25.73 5.56 2.03
CA GLY A 107 25.70 6.04 3.41
C GLY A 107 24.79 5.25 4.35
N GLY A 108 24.34 4.05 3.95
CA GLY A 108 23.55 3.14 4.77
C GLY A 108 22.54 2.28 3.98
N VAL A 109 22.12 1.16 4.58
CA VAL A 109 21.25 0.13 3.98
C VAL A 109 19.91 0.65 3.45
N THR A 110 19.27 1.59 4.14
CA THR A 110 17.94 2.12 3.77
C THR A 110 17.98 3.18 2.67
N SER A 111 19.18 3.63 2.29
CA SER A 111 19.40 4.79 1.41
C SER A 111 19.57 4.42 -0.06
N PHE A 112 19.79 3.15 -0.40
CA PHE A 112 20.07 2.75 -1.78
C PHE A 112 18.79 2.65 -2.63
N LYS A 113 18.52 3.68 -3.44
CA LYS A 113 17.35 3.78 -4.34
C LYS A 113 17.72 3.52 -5.80
N GLN A 114 16.72 3.25 -6.63
CA GLN A 114 16.89 2.94 -8.06
C GLN A 114 17.60 4.06 -8.86
N GLU A 115 17.42 5.32 -8.46
CA GLU A 115 18.12 6.47 -9.04
C GLU A 115 19.65 6.31 -8.92
N LEU A 116 20.15 5.83 -7.77
CA LEU A 116 21.59 5.62 -7.54
C LEU A 116 22.12 4.40 -8.30
N ALA A 117 21.27 3.39 -8.56
CA ALA A 117 21.67 2.21 -9.30
C ALA A 117 22.02 2.52 -10.77
N SER A 118 21.42 3.57 -11.34
CA SER A 118 21.66 3.98 -12.74
C SER A 118 23.14 4.34 -13.02
N TYR A 119 23.88 4.82 -12.01
CA TYR A 119 25.31 5.11 -12.12
C TYR A 119 26.19 3.88 -12.37
N PHE A 120 25.66 2.68 -12.13
CA PHE A 120 26.35 1.40 -12.25
C PHE A 120 25.97 0.61 -13.51
N LYS A 121 25.13 1.16 -14.39
CA LYS A 121 24.74 0.52 -15.65
C LYS A 121 25.97 0.08 -16.45
N GLY A 122 26.04 -1.21 -16.80
CA GLY A 122 27.14 -1.80 -17.55
C GLY A 122 28.47 -1.94 -16.79
N LYS A 123 28.50 -1.66 -15.48
CA LYS A 123 29.66 -1.85 -14.62
C LYS A 123 29.52 -3.13 -13.81
N LYS A 124 30.65 -3.64 -13.30
CA LYS A 124 30.69 -4.78 -12.38
C LYS A 124 30.72 -4.29 -10.94
N VAL A 125 29.75 -4.70 -10.14
CA VAL A 125 29.58 -4.26 -8.75
C VAL A 125 29.60 -5.47 -7.82
N PHE A 126 30.48 -5.42 -6.83
CA PHE A 126 30.52 -6.38 -5.74
C PHE A 126 29.86 -5.75 -4.52
N VAL A 127 28.78 -6.33 -4.02
CA VAL A 127 28.10 -5.85 -2.80
C VAL A 127 28.74 -6.55 -1.60
N CYS A 128 29.26 -5.78 -0.64
CA CYS A 128 29.89 -6.30 0.57
C CYS A 128 29.40 -5.50 1.78
N PHE A 129 28.36 -6.03 2.45
CA PHE A 129 27.74 -5.43 3.63
C PHE A 129 28.05 -6.27 4.87
N ASP A 130 27.60 -5.80 6.03
CA ASP A 130 27.86 -6.42 7.32
C ASP A 130 27.40 -7.89 7.35
N ASN A 131 28.18 -8.74 8.02
CA ASN A 131 27.90 -10.17 8.16
C ASN A 131 26.89 -10.47 9.27
N ASP A 132 25.82 -9.68 9.35
CA ASP A 132 24.69 -9.95 10.22
C ASP A 132 23.40 -10.20 9.42
N LYS A 133 22.31 -10.53 10.11
CA LYS A 133 21.03 -10.84 9.46
C LYS A 133 20.49 -9.64 8.66
N ALA A 134 20.73 -8.42 9.11
CA ALA A 134 20.27 -7.20 8.45
C ALA A 134 21.12 -6.88 7.22
N GLY A 135 22.45 -6.93 7.33
CA GLY A 135 23.41 -6.71 6.25
C GLY A 135 23.27 -7.74 5.13
N LYS A 136 23.13 -9.03 5.45
CA LYS A 136 22.85 -10.09 4.45
C LYS A 136 21.55 -9.83 3.68
N GLY A 137 20.48 -9.47 4.39
CA GLY A 137 19.18 -9.15 3.78
C GLY A 137 19.22 -7.88 2.92
N ALA A 138 20.03 -6.91 3.33
CA ALA A 138 20.25 -5.66 2.61
C ALA A 138 21.06 -5.85 1.33
N ALA A 139 22.14 -6.63 1.39
CA ALA A 139 23.00 -6.93 0.26
C ALA A 139 22.20 -7.58 -0.88
N GLU A 140 21.32 -8.53 -0.55
CA GLU A 140 20.40 -9.16 -1.51
C GLU A 140 19.47 -8.16 -2.19
N LYS A 141 18.85 -7.25 -1.43
CA LYS A 141 17.92 -6.25 -1.99
C LYS A 141 18.66 -5.29 -2.92
N VAL A 142 19.80 -4.77 -2.48
CA VAL A 142 20.61 -3.84 -3.26
C VAL A 142 21.14 -4.50 -4.53
N ALA A 143 21.56 -5.77 -4.44
CA ALA A 143 22.00 -6.53 -5.59
C ALA A 143 20.89 -6.64 -6.66
N GLN A 144 19.64 -6.86 -6.27
CA GLN A 144 18.51 -6.89 -7.21
C GLN A 144 18.28 -5.54 -7.89
N VAL A 145 18.36 -4.43 -7.15
CA VAL A 145 18.20 -3.08 -7.73
C VAL A 145 19.32 -2.77 -8.74
N LEU A 146 20.56 -3.16 -8.44
CA LEU A 146 21.71 -3.01 -9.35
C LEU A 146 21.57 -3.87 -10.61
N LEU A 147 21.11 -5.11 -10.44
CA LEU A 147 20.82 -6.03 -11.53
C LEU A 147 19.71 -5.48 -12.44
N GLU A 148 18.62 -4.94 -11.89
CA GLU A 148 17.55 -4.26 -12.65
C GLU A 148 18.10 -3.08 -13.46
N ALA A 149 19.13 -2.40 -12.95
CA ALA A 149 19.84 -1.30 -13.63
C ALA A 149 20.88 -1.76 -14.66
N GLN A 150 20.91 -3.06 -15.00
CA GLN A 150 21.85 -3.67 -15.96
C GLN A 150 23.33 -3.59 -15.54
N ALA A 151 23.61 -3.69 -14.23
CA ALA A 151 24.96 -3.92 -13.72
C ALA A 151 25.26 -5.44 -13.63
N GLU A 152 26.54 -5.82 -13.72
CA GLU A 152 26.98 -7.18 -13.38
C GLU A 152 27.22 -7.25 -11.86
N VAL A 153 26.45 -8.07 -11.13
CA VAL A 153 26.46 -8.03 -9.66
C VAL A 153 26.91 -9.35 -9.03
N LEU A 154 27.80 -9.26 -8.04
CA LEU A 154 28.18 -10.36 -7.15
C LEU A 154 28.08 -9.91 -5.69
N ILE A 155 27.86 -10.85 -4.78
CA ILE A 155 27.89 -10.60 -3.33
C ILE A 155 29.17 -11.20 -2.74
N ILE A 156 29.89 -10.39 -1.96
CA ILE A 156 31.03 -10.82 -1.14
C ILE A 156 30.50 -11.05 0.27
N ASP A 157 30.56 -12.30 0.73
CA ASP A 157 30.22 -12.65 2.09
C ASP A 157 31.49 -12.58 2.97
N ILE A 158 31.50 -11.67 3.96
CA ILE A 158 32.54 -11.63 4.99
C ILE A 158 32.33 -12.86 5.90
N PRO A 159 33.38 -13.63 6.26
CA PRO A 159 33.24 -14.82 7.11
C PRO A 159 32.75 -14.47 8.52
N GLU A 160 32.07 -15.41 9.19
CA GLU A 160 31.71 -15.27 10.60
C GLU A 160 32.97 -15.35 11.47
N MET A 161 33.18 -14.35 12.32
CA MET A 161 34.36 -14.21 13.17
C MET A 161 33.94 -13.82 14.60
N GLU A 162 34.68 -14.28 15.61
CA GLU A 162 34.35 -14.03 17.03
C GLU A 162 34.36 -12.54 17.42
N ALA A 163 35.11 -11.71 16.68
CA ALA A 163 35.35 -10.31 17.03
C ALA A 163 35.16 -9.31 15.87
N GLY A 164 34.45 -9.69 14.79
CA GLY A 164 34.28 -8.80 13.63
C GLY A 164 33.05 -9.06 12.77
N LYS A 165 32.40 -7.99 12.32
CA LYS A 165 31.15 -8.04 11.52
C LYS A 165 31.21 -7.27 10.20
N ASP A 166 32.08 -6.28 10.08
CA ASP A 166 32.19 -5.40 8.91
C ASP A 166 33.58 -5.48 8.24
N ILE A 167 33.81 -4.65 7.20
CA ILE A 167 35.07 -4.63 6.46
C ILE A 167 36.19 -4.03 7.32
N GLY A 168 35.88 -3.00 8.12
CA GLY A 168 36.81 -2.41 9.07
C GLY A 168 37.39 -3.45 10.04
N ASP A 169 36.52 -4.23 10.67
CA ASP A 169 36.88 -5.31 11.59
C ASP A 169 37.74 -6.38 10.91
N TYR A 170 37.38 -6.75 9.67
CA TYR A 170 38.13 -7.74 8.89
C TYR A 170 39.61 -7.34 8.74
N PHE A 171 39.90 -6.08 8.40
CA PHE A 171 41.28 -5.59 8.32
C PHE A 171 41.91 -5.31 9.68
N HIS A 172 41.11 -4.99 10.70
CA HIS A 172 41.60 -4.86 12.07
C HIS A 172 42.18 -6.18 12.60
N LEU A 173 41.57 -7.31 12.25
CA LEU A 173 42.02 -8.67 12.58
C LEU A 173 43.24 -9.15 11.76
N LYS A 174 43.97 -8.22 11.14
CA LYS A 174 45.22 -8.43 10.38
C LYS A 174 45.07 -9.25 9.09
N HIS A 175 43.86 -9.35 8.54
CA HIS A 175 43.70 -9.83 7.17
C HIS A 175 44.32 -8.84 6.19
N THR A 176 44.94 -9.37 5.14
CA THR A 176 45.65 -8.60 4.12
C THR A 176 44.74 -8.26 2.94
N LYS A 177 45.23 -7.39 2.05
CA LYS A 177 44.57 -7.13 0.75
C LYS A 177 44.38 -8.42 -0.04
N ASP A 178 45.36 -9.32 -0.02
CA ASP A 178 45.30 -10.58 -0.76
C ASP A 178 44.21 -11.50 -0.19
N ASP A 179 44.05 -11.54 1.13
CA ASP A 179 42.95 -12.29 1.78
C ASP A 179 41.58 -11.77 1.35
N PHE A 180 41.42 -10.45 1.30
CA PHE A 180 40.18 -9.84 0.84
C PHE A 180 39.93 -10.12 -0.66
N LEU A 181 40.97 -10.10 -1.50
CA LEU A 181 40.84 -10.49 -2.92
C LEU A 181 40.44 -11.96 -3.09
N LEU A 182 40.84 -12.85 -2.16
CA LEU A 182 40.31 -14.22 -2.15
C LEU A 182 38.80 -14.27 -1.88
N LEU A 183 38.27 -13.37 -1.03
CA LEU A 183 36.82 -13.24 -0.84
C LEU A 183 36.12 -12.70 -2.10
N VAL A 184 36.71 -11.71 -2.75
CA VAL A 184 36.22 -11.18 -4.05
C VAL A 184 36.15 -12.28 -5.10
N ASN A 185 37.15 -13.17 -5.15
CA ASN A 185 37.17 -14.31 -6.08
C ASN A 185 36.13 -15.40 -5.72
N LYS A 186 35.79 -15.53 -4.44
CA LYS A 186 34.73 -16.43 -3.94
C LYS A 186 33.34 -15.78 -3.97
N ALA A 187 33.23 -14.52 -4.44
CA ALA A 187 31.97 -13.81 -4.47
C ALA A 187 30.93 -14.60 -5.26
N ARG A 188 29.75 -14.75 -4.67
CA ARG A 188 28.66 -15.50 -5.29
C ARG A 188 27.92 -14.61 -6.28
N LYS A 189 27.59 -15.17 -7.45
CA LYS A 189 26.75 -14.49 -8.43
C LYS A 189 25.34 -14.32 -7.87
N VAL A 190 24.73 -13.19 -8.18
CA VAL A 190 23.32 -12.95 -7.92
C VAL A 190 22.62 -12.98 -9.26
N GLU A 191 21.62 -13.83 -9.38
CA GLU A 191 20.78 -13.85 -10.56
C GLU A 191 19.67 -12.80 -10.42
N LEU A 192 19.33 -12.16 -11.54
CA LEU A 192 18.18 -11.29 -11.65
C LEU A 192 16.94 -12.07 -11.21
N LYS A 193 16.34 -11.66 -10.09
CA LYS A 193 14.95 -12.02 -9.79
C LYS A 193 14.11 -11.23 -10.77
N THR A 194 13.93 -11.78 -11.97
CA THR A 194 13.10 -11.18 -13.01
C THR A 194 11.74 -10.87 -12.42
N LYS A 195 11.36 -9.58 -12.36
CA LYS A 195 9.94 -9.23 -12.26
C LYS A 195 9.26 -9.88 -13.46
N PRO A 196 8.28 -10.77 -13.24
CA PRO A 196 7.71 -11.51 -14.34
C PRO A 196 6.88 -10.58 -15.23
N ALA A 197 7.38 -10.29 -16.43
CA ALA A 197 6.52 -10.22 -17.61
C ALA A 197 6.24 -11.69 -18.02
N GLY A 198 5.25 -12.31 -17.35
CA GLY A 198 4.98 -13.75 -17.46
C GLY A 198 5.70 -14.57 -16.37
N GLY A 199 4.92 -15.24 -15.52
CA GLY A 199 5.34 -15.81 -14.24
C GLY A 199 6.40 -16.90 -14.29
N THR A 200 7.48 -16.71 -13.54
CA THR A 200 8.13 -17.80 -12.79
C THR A 200 7.45 -17.90 -11.42
N GLN A 201 6.95 -19.09 -11.11
CA GLN A 201 5.99 -19.25 -10.04
C GLN A 201 6.67 -19.17 -8.64
N THR A 202 6.41 -18.11 -7.85
CA THR A 202 6.58 -18.12 -6.39
C THR A 202 5.82 -19.31 -5.75
N PRO A 203 6.18 -19.79 -4.55
CA PRO A 203 5.41 -20.83 -3.84
C PRO A 203 3.90 -20.52 -3.79
N ASP A 204 3.56 -19.24 -3.65
CA ASP A 204 2.16 -18.77 -3.67
C ASP A 204 1.53 -18.87 -5.05
N SER A 205 2.28 -18.65 -6.14
CA SER A 205 1.77 -18.88 -7.49
C SER A 205 1.81 -20.33 -7.96
N ILE A 206 2.70 -21.19 -7.43
CA ILE A 206 2.61 -22.66 -7.56
C ILE A 206 1.35 -23.14 -6.82
N GLY A 207 1.13 -22.64 -5.60
CA GLY A 207 -0.08 -22.87 -4.84
C GLY A 207 -1.33 -22.37 -5.56
N LYS A 208 -1.26 -21.16 -6.16
CA LYS A 208 -2.36 -20.58 -6.95
C LYS A 208 -2.65 -21.45 -8.15
N GLN A 209 -1.64 -21.84 -8.93
CA GLN A 209 -1.81 -22.70 -10.09
C GLN A 209 -2.44 -24.04 -9.71
N LYS A 210 -1.92 -24.69 -8.66
CA LYS A 210 -2.49 -25.95 -8.14
C LYS A 210 -3.96 -25.80 -7.74
N LEU A 211 -4.33 -24.70 -7.08
CA LEU A 211 -5.71 -24.40 -6.72
C LEU A 211 -6.58 -24.05 -7.94
N LEU A 212 -6.02 -23.37 -8.94
CA LEU A 212 -6.73 -23.10 -10.19
C LEU A 212 -7.07 -24.41 -10.95
N ASP A 213 -6.23 -25.43 -10.82
CA ASP A 213 -6.41 -26.75 -11.44
C ASP A 213 -7.39 -27.67 -10.65
N GLN A 214 -7.74 -27.34 -9.40
CA GLN A 214 -8.66 -28.09 -8.54
C GLN A 214 -10.02 -27.38 -8.40
N GLU A 215 -11.12 -28.09 -8.20
CA GLU A 215 -12.37 -27.42 -7.82
C GLU A 215 -12.26 -26.82 -6.43
N ILE A 216 -12.71 -25.57 -6.28
CA ILE A 216 -12.75 -24.84 -5.00
C ILE A 216 -14.19 -24.38 -4.82
N SER A 217 -14.79 -24.75 -3.71
CA SER A 217 -16.12 -24.32 -3.29
C SER A 217 -16.07 -23.05 -2.45
N TYR A 218 -17.19 -22.33 -2.38
CA TYR A 218 -17.31 -21.16 -1.48
C TYR A 218 -17.07 -21.55 -0.02
N LEU A 219 -17.58 -22.71 0.41
CA LEU A 219 -17.47 -23.19 1.80
C LEU A 219 -16.01 -23.41 2.21
N GLU A 220 -15.18 -23.95 1.32
CA GLU A 220 -13.73 -24.11 1.59
C GLU A 220 -13.04 -22.76 1.75
N VAL A 221 -13.37 -21.78 0.89
CA VAL A 221 -12.81 -20.42 1.01
C VAL A 221 -13.26 -19.78 2.33
N GLU A 222 -14.55 -19.89 2.66
CA GLU A 222 -15.12 -19.37 3.89
C GLU A 222 -14.44 -19.98 5.12
N GLU A 223 -14.26 -21.30 5.17
CA GLU A 223 -13.58 -21.97 6.27
C GLU A 223 -12.16 -21.44 6.48
N LYS A 224 -11.37 -21.28 5.41
CA LYS A 224 -10.00 -20.75 5.48
C LYS A 224 -9.97 -19.29 5.94
N VAL A 225 -10.93 -18.48 5.49
CA VAL A 225 -11.03 -17.07 5.87
C VAL A 225 -11.49 -16.91 7.32
N LEU A 226 -12.44 -17.73 7.80
CA LEU A 226 -12.93 -17.65 9.17
C LEU A 226 -11.88 -18.04 10.21
N ARG A 227 -10.93 -18.91 9.86
CA ARG A 227 -9.74 -19.19 10.69
C ARG A 227 -8.85 -17.95 10.89
N LEU A 228 -8.84 -17.02 9.94
CA LEU A 228 -8.09 -15.77 10.03
C LEU A 228 -8.91 -14.64 10.68
N LEU A 229 -10.16 -14.50 10.27
CA LEU A 229 -11.06 -13.41 10.63
C LEU A 229 -12.39 -14.00 11.10
N PRO A 230 -12.55 -14.28 12.41
CA PRO A 230 -13.85 -14.61 12.97
C PRO A 230 -14.87 -13.51 12.63
N ASN A 231 -16.13 -13.88 12.41
CA ASN A 231 -17.22 -12.95 12.07
C ASN A 231 -17.11 -12.24 10.70
N SER A 232 -16.32 -12.78 9.77
CA SER A 232 -16.14 -12.19 8.44
C SER A 232 -17.05 -12.76 7.35
N GLN A 233 -17.99 -13.67 7.67
CA GLN A 233 -18.84 -14.38 6.69
C GLN A 233 -19.52 -13.43 5.70
N THR A 234 -20.29 -12.47 6.22
CA THR A 234 -21.01 -11.49 5.40
C THR A 234 -20.05 -10.58 4.63
N GLY A 235 -18.97 -10.15 5.29
CA GLY A 235 -17.95 -9.30 4.68
C GLY A 235 -17.24 -9.98 3.52
N LEU A 236 -16.91 -11.27 3.65
CA LEU A 236 -16.31 -12.09 2.60
C LEU A 236 -17.23 -12.19 1.38
N LYS A 237 -18.51 -12.52 1.57
CA LYS A 237 -19.49 -12.57 0.48
C LYS A 237 -19.59 -11.24 -0.26
N LEU A 238 -19.64 -10.13 0.48
CA LEU A 238 -19.70 -8.79 -0.10
C LEU A 238 -18.43 -8.44 -0.89
N VAL A 239 -17.24 -8.73 -0.33
CA VAL A 239 -15.95 -8.50 -1.00
C VAL A 239 -15.88 -9.29 -2.30
N LEU A 240 -16.19 -10.58 -2.28
CA LEU A 240 -16.17 -11.42 -3.48
C LEU A 240 -17.22 -10.97 -4.51
N ALA A 241 -18.44 -10.68 -4.08
CA ALA A 241 -19.55 -10.27 -4.95
C ALA A 241 -19.27 -8.93 -5.65
N VAL A 242 -18.74 -7.94 -4.93
CA VAL A 242 -18.36 -6.65 -5.52
C VAL A 242 -17.17 -6.83 -6.44
N ALA A 243 -16.16 -7.60 -6.06
CA ALA A 243 -14.97 -7.78 -6.86
C ALA A 243 -15.27 -8.47 -8.21
N VAL A 244 -16.09 -9.51 -8.21
CA VAL A 244 -16.44 -10.25 -9.43
C VAL A 244 -17.35 -9.45 -10.38
N SER A 245 -18.10 -8.47 -9.85
CA SER A 245 -19.15 -7.77 -10.60
C SER A 245 -18.68 -6.99 -11.83
N SER A 246 -17.42 -6.56 -11.85
CA SER A 246 -16.84 -5.76 -12.94
C SER A 246 -16.32 -6.61 -14.11
N SER A 247 -16.16 -7.93 -13.92
CA SER A 247 -15.56 -8.82 -14.92
C SER A 247 -16.54 -9.31 -15.99
N PHE A 248 -17.83 -9.01 -15.85
CA PHE A 248 -18.88 -9.44 -16.78
C PHE A 248 -19.25 -8.37 -17.81
N PRO A 249 -19.89 -8.73 -18.93
CA PRO A 249 -20.34 -7.77 -19.93
C PRO A 249 -21.28 -6.71 -19.35
N ASN A 250 -21.11 -5.46 -19.79
CA ASN A 250 -21.89 -4.30 -19.35
C ASN A 250 -21.99 -4.14 -17.83
N PRO A 251 -20.85 -4.13 -17.10
CA PRO A 251 -20.87 -4.17 -15.64
C PRO A 251 -21.53 -2.89 -15.09
N LEU A 252 -22.34 -3.06 -14.04
CA LEU A 252 -22.80 -1.92 -13.24
C LEU A 252 -21.73 -1.58 -12.21
N MET A 253 -21.55 -0.29 -11.94
CA MET A 253 -20.54 0.21 -11.01
C MET A 253 -20.99 -0.10 -9.57
N LEU A 254 -20.48 -1.19 -8.99
CA LEU A 254 -20.67 -1.50 -7.57
C LEU A 254 -19.49 -0.99 -6.77
N TRP A 255 -19.71 0.06 -5.98
CA TRP A 255 -18.71 0.64 -5.08
C TRP A 255 -19.17 0.44 -3.65
N LEU A 256 -18.36 -0.25 -2.85
CA LEU A 256 -18.67 -0.61 -1.47
C LEU A 256 -17.59 -0.12 -0.51
N LEU A 257 -18.01 0.53 0.57
CA LEU A 257 -17.17 0.86 1.72
C LEU A 257 -17.47 -0.11 2.88
N LEU A 258 -16.45 -0.84 3.32
CA LEU A 258 -16.46 -1.55 4.60
C LEU A 258 -16.20 -0.53 5.72
N VAL A 259 -17.19 -0.35 6.59
CA VAL A 259 -17.18 0.61 7.69
C VAL A 259 -16.89 -0.15 8.97
N GLY A 260 -15.78 0.18 9.64
CA GLY A 260 -15.39 -0.51 10.87
C GLY A 260 -14.39 0.27 11.70
N VAL A 261 -14.47 0.10 13.02
CA VAL A 261 -13.51 0.69 13.97
C VAL A 261 -12.08 0.20 13.68
N PRO A 262 -11.03 0.88 14.18
CA PRO A 262 -9.67 0.34 14.12
C PRO A 262 -9.60 -1.10 14.63
N SER A 263 -8.73 -1.91 14.05
CA SER A 263 -8.55 -3.33 14.39
C SER A 263 -9.75 -4.27 14.15
N SER A 264 -10.83 -3.81 13.50
CA SER A 264 -11.99 -4.66 13.18
C SER A 264 -11.76 -5.69 12.05
N GLY A 265 -10.54 -5.84 11.52
CA GLY A 265 -10.23 -6.73 10.39
C GLY A 265 -10.67 -6.23 9.01
N LYS A 266 -11.23 -5.00 8.88
CA LYS A 266 -11.73 -4.45 7.60
C LYS A 266 -10.70 -4.48 6.46
N THR A 267 -9.47 -4.09 6.76
CA THR A 267 -8.39 -4.03 5.77
C THR A 267 -7.92 -5.43 5.36
N ASP A 268 -7.96 -6.39 6.28
CA ASP A 268 -7.58 -7.78 6.00
C ASP A 268 -8.60 -8.42 5.05
N GLN A 269 -9.89 -8.14 5.20
CA GLN A 269 -10.94 -8.66 4.30
C GLN A 269 -10.75 -8.24 2.84
N VAL A 270 -10.50 -6.95 2.56
CA VAL A 270 -10.28 -6.49 1.17
C VAL A 270 -8.93 -6.94 0.62
N ARG A 271 -7.96 -7.28 1.47
CA ARG A 271 -6.66 -7.82 1.07
C ARG A 271 -6.73 -9.28 0.62
N LEU A 272 -7.76 -10.03 1.01
CA LEU A 272 -7.95 -11.43 0.61
C LEU A 272 -7.96 -11.63 -0.92
N ILE A 273 -8.42 -10.63 -1.65
CA ILE A 273 -8.54 -10.66 -3.11
C ILE A 273 -7.42 -9.92 -3.85
N LYS A 274 -6.37 -9.48 -3.14
CA LYS A 274 -5.30 -8.64 -3.70
C LYS A 274 -4.64 -9.28 -4.93
N ASP A 275 -4.46 -10.60 -4.90
CA ASP A 275 -3.72 -11.35 -5.90
C ASP A 275 -4.65 -11.98 -6.97
N ALA A 276 -5.93 -11.62 -6.98
CA ALA A 276 -6.88 -12.05 -8.00
C ALA A 276 -6.69 -11.27 -9.32
N ASP A 277 -6.91 -11.93 -10.45
CA ASP A 277 -6.62 -11.34 -11.77
C ASP A 277 -7.52 -10.12 -12.09
N CYS A 278 -8.71 -10.06 -11.50
CA CYS A 278 -9.63 -8.94 -11.61
C CYS A 278 -9.38 -7.82 -10.58
N SER A 279 -8.35 -7.92 -9.73
CA SER A 279 -8.08 -6.93 -8.68
C SER A 279 -7.06 -5.89 -9.13
N TYR A 280 -7.27 -4.63 -8.75
CA TYR A 280 -6.30 -3.55 -8.89
C TYR A 280 -6.11 -2.86 -7.54
N TYR A 281 -4.99 -3.12 -6.88
CA TYR A 281 -4.76 -2.70 -5.50
C TYR A 281 -3.98 -1.39 -5.40
N LEU A 282 -4.49 -0.44 -4.62
CA LEU A 282 -3.83 0.82 -4.32
C LEU A 282 -3.87 1.15 -2.83
N ASP A 283 -2.78 1.72 -2.33
CA ASP A 283 -2.72 2.23 -0.96
C ASP A 283 -3.24 3.66 -0.84
N ASN A 284 -3.04 4.49 -1.87
CA ASN A 284 -3.46 5.89 -1.89
C ASN A 284 -3.62 6.40 -3.33
N LEU A 285 -4.27 7.56 -3.49
CA LEU A 285 -4.49 8.25 -4.77
C LEU A 285 -4.02 9.71 -4.67
N THR A 286 -3.33 10.18 -5.71
CA THR A 286 -3.06 11.61 -5.88
C THR A 286 -4.27 12.32 -6.50
N GLN A 287 -4.32 13.65 -6.43
CA GLN A 287 -5.49 14.45 -6.82
C GLN A 287 -5.92 14.27 -8.28
N ASN A 288 -5.00 13.95 -9.19
CA ASN A 288 -5.26 13.75 -10.62
C ASN A 288 -4.87 12.34 -11.07
N ALA A 289 -5.07 11.32 -10.22
CA ALA A 289 -4.67 9.95 -10.51
C ALA A 289 -5.45 9.34 -11.71
N PHE A 290 -6.75 9.64 -11.85
CA PHE A 290 -7.60 9.06 -12.90
C PHE A 290 -7.22 9.49 -14.31
N ILE A 291 -7.06 10.80 -14.52
CA ILE A 291 -6.51 11.40 -15.74
C ILE A 291 -5.51 12.49 -15.32
N SER A 292 -4.25 12.27 -15.67
CA SER A 292 -3.14 13.20 -15.44
C SER A 292 -3.19 14.35 -16.43
N GLY A 293 -2.80 15.55 -15.97
CA GLY A 293 -2.63 16.72 -16.82
C GLY A 293 -1.24 16.82 -17.46
N GLU A 294 -0.28 15.96 -17.12
CA GLU A 294 1.10 16.08 -17.61
C GLU A 294 1.27 15.53 -19.03
N ARG A 295 2.17 16.11 -19.84
CA ARG A 295 2.55 15.52 -21.15
C ARG A 295 3.70 14.54 -20.97
N ALA A 296 3.64 13.44 -21.71
CA ALA A 296 4.82 12.59 -21.87
C ALA A 296 5.92 13.39 -22.57
N ASN A 297 7.16 13.22 -22.12
CA ASN A 297 8.35 13.72 -22.80
C ASN A 297 9.32 12.56 -23.04
N THR A 298 10.49 12.83 -23.63
CA THR A 298 11.50 11.79 -23.95
C THR A 298 11.98 11.02 -22.72
N ASP A 299 11.94 11.62 -21.53
CA ASP A 299 12.49 11.04 -20.30
C ASP A 299 11.40 10.48 -19.35
N ASN A 300 10.15 10.94 -19.46
CA ASN A 300 9.05 10.60 -18.56
C ASN A 300 7.78 10.18 -19.31
N LYS A 301 7.33 8.95 -19.03
CA LYS A 301 5.99 8.47 -19.41
C LYS A 301 4.92 9.00 -18.46
N VAL A 302 3.76 9.32 -19.02
CA VAL A 302 2.57 9.69 -18.26
C VAL A 302 1.64 8.49 -18.18
N TYR A 303 1.13 8.23 -16.98
CA TYR A 303 0.24 7.12 -16.70
C TYR A 303 -1.10 7.65 -16.20
N ASP A 304 -2.19 7.18 -16.81
CA ASP A 304 -3.55 7.42 -16.38
C ASP A 304 -4.11 6.15 -15.75
N LEU A 305 -4.80 6.29 -14.62
CA LEU A 305 -5.29 5.14 -13.88
C LEU A 305 -6.52 4.51 -14.54
N LEU A 306 -7.43 5.30 -15.13
CA LEU A 306 -8.72 4.79 -15.64
C LEU A 306 -8.60 3.58 -16.59
N PRO A 307 -7.73 3.59 -17.62
CA PRO A 307 -7.56 2.43 -18.50
C PRO A 307 -7.12 1.16 -17.78
N LEU A 308 -6.40 1.29 -16.67
CA LEU A 308 -5.91 0.15 -15.89
C LEU A 308 -7.00 -0.49 -15.03
N LEU A 309 -8.08 0.26 -14.76
CA LEU A 309 -9.20 -0.16 -13.94
C LEU A 309 -10.31 -0.83 -14.74
N ASP A 310 -10.38 -0.66 -16.06
CA ASP A 310 -11.48 -1.20 -16.87
C ASP A 310 -11.63 -2.73 -16.65
N LYS A 311 -12.86 -3.13 -16.30
CA LYS A 311 -13.27 -4.49 -15.93
C LYS A 311 -12.53 -5.10 -14.73
N LYS A 312 -11.99 -4.26 -13.86
CA LYS A 312 -11.35 -4.67 -12.60
C LYS A 312 -12.09 -4.14 -11.38
N CYS A 313 -11.71 -4.65 -10.23
CA CYS A 313 -12.08 -4.16 -8.92
C CYS A 313 -10.94 -3.32 -8.36
N LEU A 314 -11.15 -2.01 -8.24
CA LEU A 314 -10.24 -1.11 -7.53
C LEU A 314 -10.34 -1.36 -6.03
N VAL A 315 -9.24 -1.72 -5.38
CA VAL A 315 -9.17 -1.93 -3.93
C VAL A 315 -8.34 -0.81 -3.31
N ILE A 316 -8.96 -0.02 -2.42
CA ILE A 316 -8.31 1.02 -1.62
C ILE A 316 -8.41 0.61 -0.15
N LYS A 317 -7.28 0.20 0.44
CA LYS A 317 -7.25 -0.41 1.78
C LYS A 317 -7.66 0.51 2.92
N ASP A 318 -7.58 1.83 2.70
CA ASP A 318 -7.95 2.85 3.67
C ASP A 318 -8.34 4.16 2.97
N TRP A 319 -9.64 4.41 2.91
CA TRP A 319 -10.19 5.67 2.46
C TRP A 319 -9.99 6.79 3.49
N THR A 320 -9.74 6.47 4.76
CA THR A 320 -9.52 7.49 5.80
C THR A 320 -8.35 8.39 5.43
N SER A 321 -7.28 7.82 4.87
CA SER A 321 -6.14 8.56 4.34
C SER A 321 -6.51 9.55 3.23
N ILE A 322 -7.45 9.19 2.35
CA ILE A 322 -7.94 10.06 1.26
C ILE A 322 -8.89 11.14 1.79
N PHE A 323 -9.75 10.80 2.74
CA PHE A 323 -10.71 11.73 3.34
C PHE A 323 -10.07 12.69 4.36
N SER A 324 -8.86 12.38 4.85
CA SER A 324 -8.08 13.24 5.74
C SER A 324 -7.25 14.30 4.99
N LEU A 325 -7.25 14.27 3.66
CA LEU A 325 -6.64 15.30 2.83
C LEU A 325 -7.42 16.63 2.96
N ASP A 326 -6.85 17.70 2.38
CA ASP A 326 -7.54 18.99 2.28
C ASP A 326 -8.93 18.84 1.62
N GLU A 327 -9.93 19.52 2.16
CA GLU A 327 -11.34 19.35 1.78
C GLU A 327 -11.57 19.61 0.28
N LYS A 328 -10.83 20.55 -0.33
CA LYS A 328 -10.92 20.85 -1.76
C LYS A 328 -10.41 19.68 -2.60
N MET A 329 -9.36 18.98 -2.15
CA MET A 329 -8.83 17.80 -2.82
C MET A 329 -9.81 16.63 -2.75
N THR A 330 -10.37 16.35 -1.58
CA THR A 330 -11.36 15.29 -1.39
C THR A 330 -12.62 15.55 -2.19
N LYS A 331 -13.17 16.77 -2.16
CA LYS A 331 -14.35 17.15 -2.94
C LYS A 331 -14.14 16.99 -4.44
N LYS A 332 -12.95 17.37 -4.94
CA LYS A 332 -12.57 17.20 -6.35
C LYS A 332 -12.49 15.73 -6.73
N LEU A 333 -11.80 14.89 -5.93
CA LEU A 333 -11.67 13.45 -6.22
C LEU A 333 -13.03 12.76 -6.26
N LEU A 334 -13.91 13.08 -5.31
CA LEU A 334 -15.29 12.57 -5.30
C LEU A 334 -16.11 13.10 -6.49
N GLY A 335 -15.88 14.34 -6.91
CA GLY A 335 -16.48 14.89 -8.14
C GLY A 335 -16.04 14.14 -9.39
N ASP A 336 -14.73 13.87 -9.53
CA ASP A 336 -14.19 13.05 -10.63
C ASP A 336 -14.83 11.65 -10.60
N LEU A 337 -14.94 11.01 -9.42
CA LEU A 337 -15.61 9.72 -9.26
C LEU A 337 -17.10 9.77 -9.64
N VAL A 338 -17.84 10.82 -9.28
CA VAL A 338 -19.24 10.96 -9.68
C VAL A 338 -19.38 10.94 -11.20
N GLY A 339 -18.51 11.62 -11.94
CA GLY A 339 -18.49 11.59 -13.41
C GLY A 339 -18.07 10.22 -13.95
N ILE A 340 -17.03 9.61 -13.36
CA ILE A 340 -16.54 8.27 -13.75
C ILE A 340 -17.62 7.19 -13.59
N TYR A 341 -18.54 7.33 -12.63
CA TYR A 341 -19.59 6.36 -12.39
C TYR A 341 -20.51 6.13 -13.61
N ASP A 342 -20.63 7.14 -14.48
CA ASP A 342 -21.39 7.04 -15.73
C ASP A 342 -20.60 6.32 -16.85
N LYS A 343 -19.44 5.74 -16.51
CA LYS A 343 -18.53 4.93 -17.34
C LYS A 343 -17.72 5.68 -18.39
N GLU A 344 -18.11 6.90 -18.72
CA GLU A 344 -17.34 7.78 -19.60
C GLU A 344 -16.86 9.00 -18.81
N PHE A 345 -15.55 9.23 -18.80
CA PHE A 345 -14.95 10.37 -18.12
C PHE A 345 -14.00 11.11 -19.05
N THR A 346 -14.28 12.40 -19.23
CA THR A 346 -13.50 13.31 -20.06
C THR A 346 -12.94 14.43 -19.21
N LYS A 347 -11.65 14.72 -19.38
CA LYS A 347 -10.96 15.81 -18.68
C LYS A 347 -10.12 16.61 -19.66
N PHE A 348 -10.32 17.92 -19.66
CA PHE A 348 -9.44 18.86 -20.34
C PHE A 348 -8.28 19.24 -19.42
N SER A 349 -7.07 19.32 -19.98
CA SER A 349 -5.95 20.01 -19.36
C SER A 349 -5.23 20.88 -20.38
N SER A 350 -4.72 22.03 -19.95
CA SER A 350 -3.97 22.95 -20.83
C SER A 350 -2.76 22.29 -21.49
N ARG A 351 -2.15 21.32 -20.78
CA ARG A 351 -1.03 20.55 -21.27
C ARG A 351 -1.49 19.40 -22.16
N ARG A 352 -2.42 18.51 -21.82
CA ARG A 352 -2.77 17.36 -22.70
C ARG A 352 -3.93 17.56 -23.66
N GLY A 353 -4.66 18.68 -23.57
CA GLY A 353 -5.93 18.84 -24.27
C GLY A 353 -7.04 17.99 -23.64
N ASN A 354 -8.02 17.58 -24.46
CA ASN A 354 -9.10 16.69 -24.04
C ASN A 354 -8.63 15.24 -24.04
N ILE A 355 -8.76 14.57 -22.89
CA ILE A 355 -8.55 13.12 -22.75
C ILE A 355 -9.84 12.50 -22.25
N SER A 356 -10.28 11.43 -22.91
CA SER A 356 -11.52 10.71 -22.61
C SER A 356 -11.24 9.23 -22.46
N TYR A 357 -11.80 8.62 -21.41
CA TYR A 357 -11.78 7.18 -21.23
C TYR A 357 -13.19 6.66 -20.99
N SER A 358 -13.47 5.51 -21.60
CA SER A 358 -14.58 4.65 -21.21
C SER A 358 -14.02 3.54 -20.33
N SER A 359 -14.41 3.49 -19.06
CA SER A 359 -13.91 2.48 -18.12
C SER A 359 -14.99 2.15 -17.10
N ALA A 360 -15.23 0.86 -16.87
CA ALA A 360 -16.18 0.40 -15.87
C ALA A 360 -15.48 -0.53 -14.87
N PHE A 361 -15.53 -0.17 -13.58
CA PHE A 361 -14.86 -0.88 -12.50
C PHE A 361 -15.70 -0.92 -11.23
N SER A 362 -15.58 -2.02 -10.50
CA SER A 362 -16.10 -2.12 -9.14
C SER A 362 -15.06 -1.58 -8.16
N GLN A 363 -15.49 -1.24 -6.95
CA GLN A 363 -14.56 -0.67 -5.97
C GLN A 363 -14.86 -1.19 -4.58
N LEU A 364 -13.78 -1.53 -3.87
CA LEU A 364 -13.80 -1.86 -2.45
C LEU A 364 -12.93 -0.87 -1.69
N GLY A 365 -13.48 -0.35 -0.61
CA GLY A 365 -12.80 0.58 0.28
C GLY A 365 -13.02 0.23 1.74
N CYS A 366 -12.10 0.64 2.61
CA CYS A 366 -12.29 0.59 4.05
C CYS A 366 -12.30 2.00 4.64
N ILE A 367 -13.22 2.28 5.57
CA ILE A 367 -13.34 3.59 6.21
C ILE A 367 -13.74 3.43 7.69
N THR A 368 -13.38 4.37 8.54
CA THR A 368 -13.88 4.41 9.92
C THR A 368 -15.27 5.06 9.99
N PRO A 369 -16.12 4.71 10.98
CA PRO A 369 -17.42 5.36 11.16
C PRO A 369 -17.32 6.89 11.29
N ALA A 370 -16.35 7.37 12.09
CA ALA A 370 -16.15 8.80 12.32
C ALA A 370 -15.82 9.56 11.03
N THR A 371 -14.91 9.03 10.21
CA THR A 371 -14.56 9.66 8.94
C THR A 371 -15.72 9.61 7.95
N LEU A 372 -16.43 8.48 7.84
CA LEU A 372 -17.61 8.39 6.99
C LEU A 372 -18.64 9.47 7.38
N ASN A 373 -19.00 9.55 8.66
CA ASN A 373 -19.99 10.50 9.17
C ASN A 373 -19.65 11.95 8.85
N LYS A 374 -18.37 12.32 8.91
CA LYS A 374 -17.90 13.66 8.55
C LYS A 374 -18.16 14.03 7.08
N HIS A 375 -18.18 13.04 6.18
CA HIS A 375 -18.27 13.24 4.73
C HIS A 375 -19.60 12.78 4.11
N THR A 376 -20.47 12.09 4.86
CA THR A 376 -21.76 11.56 4.38
C THR A 376 -22.62 12.62 3.70
N ASN A 377 -22.74 13.81 4.28
CA ASN A 377 -23.56 14.88 3.70
C ASN A 377 -23.11 15.27 2.30
N TYR A 378 -21.79 15.44 2.09
CA TYR A 378 -21.25 15.77 0.78
C TYR A 378 -21.46 14.61 -0.21
N MET A 379 -21.22 13.36 0.21
CA MET A 379 -21.42 12.17 -0.63
C MET A 379 -22.89 12.00 -1.07
N ASN A 380 -23.85 12.32 -0.19
CA ASN A 380 -25.27 12.28 -0.53
C ASN A 380 -25.67 13.47 -1.43
N MET A 381 -25.05 14.64 -1.25
CA MET A 381 -25.38 15.86 -2.00
C MET A 381 -25.02 15.75 -3.49
N VAL A 382 -23.83 15.22 -3.79
CA VAL A 382 -23.40 14.95 -5.18
C VAL A 382 -24.10 13.72 -5.79
N GLY A 383 -24.97 13.10 -5.00
CA GLY A 383 -25.74 11.91 -5.29
C GLY A 383 -24.96 10.65 -4.90
N PRO A 384 -25.51 9.79 -4.05
CA PRO A 384 -24.78 8.66 -3.49
C PRO A 384 -24.57 7.56 -4.54
N ARG A 385 -23.32 7.12 -4.67
CA ARG A 385 -22.88 6.00 -5.53
C ARG A 385 -22.33 4.84 -4.73
N PHE A 386 -21.78 5.11 -3.56
CA PHE A 386 -21.25 4.09 -2.67
C PHE A 386 -22.38 3.41 -1.90
N LEU A 387 -22.30 2.10 -1.81
CA LEU A 387 -22.93 1.31 -0.75
C LEU A 387 -21.97 1.24 0.43
N CYS A 388 -22.51 1.03 1.63
CA CYS A 388 -21.73 0.83 2.83
C CYS A 388 -22.15 -0.47 3.52
N TYR A 389 -21.21 -1.13 4.17
CA TYR A 389 -21.47 -2.23 5.08
C TYR A 389 -20.74 -1.98 6.40
N THR A 390 -21.51 -1.82 7.47
CA THR A 390 -20.97 -1.65 8.82
C THR A 390 -20.67 -3.02 9.38
N MET A 391 -19.39 -3.27 9.65
CA MET A 391 -18.97 -4.52 10.28
C MET A 391 -19.57 -4.61 11.68
N PRO A 392 -20.12 -5.78 12.05
CA PRO A 392 -20.61 -6.00 13.40
C PRO A 392 -19.46 -5.87 14.40
N LEU A 393 -19.80 -5.46 15.63
CA LEU A 393 -18.87 -5.58 16.74
C LEU A 393 -18.68 -7.05 17.07
N THR A 394 -17.48 -7.42 17.53
CA THR A 394 -17.20 -8.77 18.01
C THR A 394 -18.12 -9.08 19.19
N ALA A 395 -18.87 -10.18 19.10
CA ALA A 395 -19.65 -10.68 20.22
C ALA A 395 -18.70 -11.17 21.33
N PRO A 396 -19.06 -11.09 22.62
CA PRO A 396 -18.20 -11.51 23.72
C PRO A 396 -17.63 -12.93 23.54
N GLU A 397 -18.46 -13.86 23.07
CA GLU A 397 -18.07 -15.27 22.86
C GLU A 397 -17.02 -15.43 21.75
N ALA A 398 -17.05 -14.57 20.72
CA ALA A 398 -16.07 -14.57 19.64
C ALA A 398 -14.79 -13.77 20.00
N GLU A 399 -14.82 -13.00 21.09
CA GLU A 399 -13.66 -12.29 21.62
C GLU A 399 -12.68 -13.30 22.24
N ASP A 400 -13.19 -14.25 23.02
CA ASP A 400 -12.40 -15.32 23.62
C ASP A 400 -11.71 -16.19 22.56
N GLU A 401 -12.42 -16.60 21.51
CA GLU A 401 -11.82 -17.33 20.37
C GLU A 401 -10.69 -16.53 19.70
N SER A 402 -10.85 -15.21 19.59
CA SER A 402 -9.84 -14.34 19.01
C SER A 402 -8.60 -14.24 19.90
N TYR A 403 -8.77 -14.20 21.23
CA TYR A 403 -7.65 -14.25 22.17
C TYR A 403 -6.94 -15.60 22.12
N ASP A 404 -7.67 -16.72 22.10
CA ASP A 404 -7.08 -18.06 22.02
C ASP A 404 -6.21 -18.21 20.76
N LEU A 405 -6.69 -17.73 19.61
CA LEU A 405 -5.91 -17.70 18.38
C LEU A 405 -4.62 -16.88 18.52
N ILE A 406 -4.69 -15.69 19.13
CA ILE A 406 -3.51 -14.84 19.37
C ILE A 406 -2.51 -15.52 20.30
N PHE A 407 -2.97 -16.16 21.37
CA PHE A 407 -2.12 -16.82 22.36
C PHE A 407 -1.62 -18.21 21.93
N SER A 408 -2.23 -18.82 20.91
CA SER A 408 -1.85 -20.15 20.39
C SER A 408 -0.45 -20.22 19.75
N ASN A 409 0.25 -19.08 19.59
CA ASN A 409 1.55 -18.97 18.90
C ASN A 409 1.56 -19.54 17.47
N GLN A 410 0.39 -19.72 16.85
CA GLN A 410 0.32 -20.06 15.43
C GLN A 410 0.85 -18.92 14.58
N ASP A 411 1.57 -19.25 13.50
CA ASP A 411 2.09 -18.25 12.59
C ASP A 411 0.94 -17.66 11.76
N ARG A 412 0.35 -16.57 12.26
CA ARG A 412 -0.73 -15.81 11.63
C ARG A 412 -0.40 -15.42 10.18
N SER A 413 0.88 -15.22 9.85
CA SER A 413 1.28 -14.88 8.48
C SER A 413 1.04 -16.03 7.49
N LEU A 414 1.19 -17.29 7.94
CA LEU A 414 0.88 -18.46 7.13
C LEU A 414 -0.63 -18.61 6.92
N ILE A 415 -1.43 -18.40 7.97
CA ILE A 415 -2.90 -18.45 7.89
C ILE A 415 -3.42 -17.35 6.96
N GLU A 416 -2.89 -16.12 7.09
CA GLU A 416 -3.26 -15.01 6.21
C GLU A 416 -2.92 -15.32 4.75
N ARG A 417 -1.73 -15.86 4.50
CA ARG A 417 -1.28 -16.24 3.17
C ARG A 417 -2.17 -17.33 2.57
N GLU A 418 -2.53 -18.35 3.35
CA GLU A 418 -3.44 -19.41 2.90
C GLU A 418 -4.83 -18.86 2.57
N ALA A 419 -5.45 -18.10 3.48
CA ALA A 419 -6.77 -17.51 3.26
C ALA A 419 -6.80 -16.60 2.01
N ARG A 420 -5.79 -15.75 1.83
CA ARG A 420 -5.64 -14.90 0.64
C ARG A 420 -5.49 -15.72 -0.63
N LEU A 421 -4.68 -16.78 -0.58
CA LEU A 421 -4.45 -17.65 -1.72
C LEU A 421 -5.75 -18.33 -2.18
N TYR A 422 -6.54 -18.87 -1.24
CA TYR A 422 -7.84 -19.47 -1.55
C TYR A 422 -8.83 -18.45 -2.11
N ALA A 423 -9.01 -17.30 -1.44
CA ALA A 423 -9.94 -16.26 -1.88
C ALA A 423 -9.59 -15.69 -3.26
N SER A 424 -8.32 -15.38 -3.49
CA SER A 424 -7.85 -14.86 -4.78
C SER A 424 -7.94 -15.90 -5.91
N SER A 425 -7.63 -17.17 -5.62
CA SER A 425 -7.77 -18.27 -6.61
C SER A 425 -9.23 -18.52 -6.96
N TYR A 426 -10.10 -18.57 -5.95
CA TYR A 426 -11.54 -18.75 -6.14
C TYR A 426 -12.15 -17.64 -7.00
N LEU A 427 -11.84 -16.38 -6.69
CA LEU A 427 -12.30 -15.24 -7.47
C LEU A 427 -11.79 -15.28 -8.92
N THR A 428 -10.52 -15.67 -9.13
CA THR A 428 -9.92 -15.84 -10.47
C THR A 428 -10.61 -16.95 -11.28
N LYS A 429 -11.15 -17.98 -10.62
CA LYS A 429 -11.97 -19.01 -11.29
C LYS A 429 -13.37 -18.47 -11.59
N LEU A 430 -13.99 -17.76 -10.65
CA LEU A 430 -15.35 -17.24 -10.81
C LEU A 430 -15.50 -16.30 -12.00
N ILE A 431 -14.51 -15.42 -12.25
CA ILE A 431 -14.56 -14.49 -13.40
C ILE A 431 -14.55 -15.20 -14.77
N LYS A 432 -14.17 -16.48 -14.82
CA LYS A 432 -14.18 -17.31 -16.03
C LYS A 432 -15.47 -18.11 -16.19
N LYS A 433 -16.31 -18.18 -15.15
CA LYS A 433 -17.60 -18.87 -15.18
C LYS A 433 -18.69 -17.94 -15.73
N PRO A 434 -19.68 -18.46 -16.47
CA PRO A 434 -20.84 -17.67 -16.86
C PRO A 434 -21.66 -17.27 -15.63
N LEU A 435 -22.26 -16.08 -15.67
CA LEU A 435 -23.19 -15.61 -14.63
C LEU A 435 -24.56 -16.29 -14.80
N GLU A 436 -24.72 -17.47 -14.21
CA GLU A 436 -25.94 -18.27 -14.28
C GLU A 436 -26.81 -18.07 -13.03
N ILE A 437 -27.61 -16.99 -13.05
CA ILE A 437 -28.60 -16.70 -12.00
C ILE A 437 -29.98 -16.63 -12.63
N LYS A 438 -30.94 -17.40 -12.10
CA LYS A 438 -32.34 -17.38 -12.52
C LYS A 438 -32.92 -15.95 -12.41
N PRO A 439 -33.91 -15.60 -13.25
CA PRO A 439 -34.64 -14.35 -13.10
C PRO A 439 -35.15 -14.16 -11.67
N ILE A 440 -35.03 -12.95 -11.15
CA ILE A 440 -35.45 -12.60 -9.79
C ILE A 440 -36.96 -12.77 -9.67
N SER A 441 -37.43 -13.50 -8.66
CA SER A 441 -38.86 -13.73 -8.42
C SER A 441 -39.60 -12.42 -8.10
N LYS A 442 -40.92 -12.41 -8.23
CA LYS A 442 -41.74 -11.21 -7.97
C LYS A 442 -41.64 -10.76 -6.50
N GLU A 443 -41.57 -11.70 -5.57
CA GLU A 443 -41.40 -11.44 -4.14
C GLU A 443 -40.05 -10.77 -3.86
N VAL A 444 -38.98 -11.25 -4.48
CA VAL A 444 -37.63 -10.68 -4.34
C VAL A 444 -37.56 -9.31 -5.01
N GLN A 445 -38.18 -9.12 -6.18
CA GLN A 445 -38.30 -7.79 -6.82
C GLN A 445 -39.02 -6.79 -5.91
N ASP A 446 -40.13 -7.20 -5.30
CA ASP A 446 -40.92 -6.37 -4.40
C ASP A 446 -40.14 -5.98 -3.15
N TYR A 447 -39.35 -6.91 -2.59
CA TYR A 447 -38.44 -6.65 -1.49
C TYR A 447 -37.38 -5.60 -1.87
N LEU A 448 -36.65 -5.83 -2.96
CA LEU A 448 -35.57 -4.95 -3.42
C LEU A 448 -36.08 -3.54 -3.75
N ARG A 449 -37.29 -3.43 -4.32
CA ARG A 449 -37.97 -2.16 -4.56
C ARG A 449 -38.24 -1.40 -3.27
N ARG A 450 -38.75 -2.06 -2.23
CA ARG A 450 -39.01 -1.44 -0.91
C ARG A 450 -37.70 -1.02 -0.25
N ALA A 451 -36.70 -1.89 -0.29
CA ALA A 451 -35.38 -1.64 0.28
C ALA A 451 -34.69 -0.44 -0.41
N ALA A 452 -34.77 -0.33 -1.73
CA ALA A 452 -34.25 0.80 -2.49
C ALA A 452 -34.95 2.12 -2.12
N ARG A 453 -36.29 2.14 -2.06
CA ARG A 453 -37.06 3.33 -1.64
C ARG A 453 -36.70 3.78 -0.22
N LEU A 454 -36.59 2.82 0.70
CA LEU A 454 -36.16 3.11 2.07
C LEU A 454 -34.76 3.74 2.09
N MET A 455 -33.80 3.12 1.40
CA MET A 455 -32.43 3.63 1.31
C MET A 455 -32.38 5.04 0.75
N SER A 456 -33.09 5.31 -0.35
CA SER A 456 -33.14 6.62 -1.01
C SER A 456 -33.74 7.70 -0.13
N ASN A 457 -34.89 7.43 0.52
CA ASN A 457 -35.50 8.35 1.47
C ASN A 457 -34.57 8.63 2.67
N CYS A 458 -33.98 7.57 3.24
CA CYS A 458 -33.06 7.69 4.37
C CYS A 458 -31.71 8.32 3.99
N ARG A 459 -31.35 8.43 2.71
CA ARG A 459 -30.18 9.21 2.26
C ARG A 459 -30.48 10.67 1.97
N GLY A 460 -31.77 11.05 1.95
CA GLY A 460 -32.20 12.40 1.64
C GLY A 460 -31.60 13.46 2.56
N ILE A 461 -31.21 14.60 2.01
CA ILE A 461 -30.63 15.71 2.75
C ILE A 461 -31.73 16.74 3.02
N VAL A 462 -31.77 17.22 4.26
CA VAL A 462 -32.58 18.37 4.65
C VAL A 462 -31.63 19.56 4.78
N LEU A 463 -31.72 20.52 3.87
CA LEU A 463 -30.94 21.74 3.91
C LEU A 463 -31.62 22.71 4.86
N LEU A 464 -30.90 23.10 5.91
CA LEU A 464 -31.41 23.99 6.95
C LEU A 464 -30.78 25.38 6.82
N GLN A 465 -31.59 26.41 7.02
CA GLN A 465 -31.15 27.79 7.11
C GLN A 465 -31.34 28.29 8.55
N ALA A 466 -30.30 28.91 9.12
CA ALA A 466 -30.44 29.57 10.41
C ALA A 466 -31.28 30.83 10.25
N ALA A 467 -32.34 30.95 11.05
CA ALA A 467 -33.22 32.10 11.13
C ALA A 467 -33.29 32.57 12.59
N SER A 468 -33.67 33.83 12.78
CA SER A 468 -33.89 34.37 14.12
C SER A 468 -35.01 35.39 14.14
N PHE A 469 -35.79 35.38 15.22
CA PHE A 469 -36.81 36.39 15.49
C PHE A 469 -36.67 36.89 16.94
N LYS A 470 -37.19 38.09 17.22
CA LYS A 470 -37.28 38.59 18.60
C LYS A 470 -38.58 38.16 19.24
N ASN A 471 -38.53 37.55 20.43
CA ASN A 471 -39.73 37.26 21.20
C ASN A 471 -40.31 38.54 21.83
N GLU A 472 -41.44 38.41 22.52
CA GLU A 472 -42.14 39.54 23.17
C GLU A 472 -41.28 40.24 24.24
N ASP A 473 -40.31 39.52 24.82
CA ASP A 473 -39.34 40.03 25.80
C ASP A 473 -38.10 40.67 25.13
N GLY A 474 -38.05 40.72 23.80
CA GLY A 474 -36.98 41.33 23.01
C GLY A 474 -35.72 40.45 22.85
N GLU A 475 -35.79 39.18 23.25
CA GLU A 475 -34.70 38.20 23.13
C GLU A 475 -34.64 37.62 21.71
N ASP A 476 -33.42 37.50 21.16
CA ASP A 476 -33.19 36.88 19.85
C ASP A 476 -33.30 35.35 19.95
N ILE A 477 -34.42 34.79 19.50
CA ILE A 477 -34.64 33.35 19.38
C ILE A 477 -34.10 32.87 18.04
N LYS A 478 -33.11 31.97 18.08
CA LYS A 478 -32.54 31.31 16.90
C LYS A 478 -33.23 29.98 16.65
N TYR A 479 -33.59 29.71 15.41
CA TYR A 479 -34.17 28.46 14.97
C TYR A 479 -33.64 28.08 13.58
N PHE A 480 -33.96 26.88 13.12
CA PHE A 480 -33.58 26.40 11.79
C PHE A 480 -34.84 26.19 10.96
N GLU A 481 -34.90 26.85 9.80
CA GLU A 481 -35.93 26.62 8.81
C GLU A 481 -35.47 25.59 7.78
N VAL A 482 -36.39 24.75 7.32
CA VAL A 482 -36.12 23.83 6.21
C VAL A 482 -36.14 24.64 4.91
N LEU A 483 -34.97 24.81 4.30
CA LEU A 483 -34.82 25.50 3.03
C LEU A 483 -35.21 24.58 1.86
N ASP A 484 -34.72 23.35 1.88
CA ASP A 484 -34.96 22.37 0.82
C ASP A 484 -34.79 20.94 1.32
N VAL A 485 -35.42 19.98 0.63
CA VAL A 485 -35.29 18.55 0.89
C VAL A 485 -34.93 17.83 -0.40
N GLN A 486 -33.71 17.33 -0.46
CA GLN A 486 -33.20 16.60 -1.62
C GLN A 486 -33.21 15.10 -1.35
N VAL A 487 -34.10 14.36 -2.00
CA VAL A 487 -34.17 12.89 -1.97
C VAL A 487 -33.80 12.33 -3.33
N GLU A 488 -32.96 11.30 -3.37
CA GLU A 488 -32.64 10.63 -4.63
C GLU A 488 -33.80 9.73 -5.10
N GLU A 489 -33.99 9.63 -6.42
CA GLU A 489 -34.89 8.63 -6.98
C GLU A 489 -34.34 7.20 -6.78
N PRO A 490 -35.18 6.18 -6.59
CA PRO A 490 -34.75 4.85 -6.17
C PRO A 490 -34.14 3.99 -7.29
N TRP A 491 -34.06 4.50 -8.51
CA TRP A 491 -33.69 3.73 -9.70
C TRP A 491 -32.25 3.23 -9.66
N ARG A 492 -31.29 4.08 -9.26
CA ARG A 492 -29.89 3.67 -9.09
C ARG A 492 -29.77 2.65 -7.96
N ALA A 493 -30.39 2.97 -6.82
CA ALA A 493 -30.41 2.12 -5.64
C ALA A 493 -30.90 0.70 -5.99
N VAL A 494 -32.07 0.57 -6.63
CA VAL A 494 -32.62 -0.76 -6.95
C VAL A 494 -31.73 -1.53 -7.94
N GLN A 495 -31.10 -0.87 -8.92
CA GLN A 495 -30.16 -1.50 -9.83
C GLN A 495 -28.90 -2.01 -9.11
N GLN A 496 -28.37 -1.24 -8.16
CA GLN A 496 -27.23 -1.66 -7.34
C GLN A 496 -27.61 -2.86 -6.46
N LEU A 497 -28.77 -2.81 -5.79
CA LEU A 497 -29.21 -3.90 -4.90
C LEU A 497 -29.54 -5.19 -5.67
N ILE A 498 -30.18 -5.10 -6.84
CA ILE A 498 -30.41 -6.25 -7.73
C ILE A 498 -29.10 -6.90 -8.13
N THR A 499 -28.15 -6.09 -8.57
CA THR A 499 -26.83 -6.55 -9.04
C THR A 499 -26.05 -7.20 -7.90
N LEU A 500 -26.01 -6.55 -6.74
CA LEU A 500 -25.34 -7.08 -5.55
C LEU A 500 -25.98 -8.41 -5.10
N ALA A 501 -27.31 -8.50 -5.05
CA ALA A 501 -28.01 -9.73 -4.66
C ALA A 501 -27.70 -10.91 -5.60
N LYS A 502 -27.66 -10.67 -6.92
CA LYS A 502 -27.26 -11.68 -7.91
C LYS A 502 -25.83 -12.15 -7.70
N TYR A 503 -24.89 -11.23 -7.47
CA TYR A 503 -23.50 -11.60 -7.25
C TYR A 503 -23.28 -12.29 -5.90
N LEU A 504 -24.02 -11.93 -4.84
CA LEU A 504 -24.00 -12.65 -3.57
C LEU A 504 -24.43 -14.11 -3.73
N ALA A 505 -25.50 -14.37 -4.49
CA ALA A 505 -25.93 -15.73 -4.83
C ALA A 505 -24.85 -16.45 -5.66
N PHE A 506 -24.32 -15.79 -6.70
CA PHE A 506 -23.32 -16.35 -7.60
C PHE A 506 -22.03 -16.76 -6.89
N VAL A 507 -21.46 -15.89 -6.05
CA VAL A 507 -20.22 -16.22 -5.31
C VAL A 507 -20.43 -17.26 -4.23
N SER A 508 -21.68 -17.47 -3.80
CA SER A 508 -22.05 -18.55 -2.88
C SER A 508 -22.37 -19.86 -3.60
N GLY A 509 -22.22 -19.91 -4.94
CA GLY A 509 -22.54 -21.09 -5.75
C GLY A 509 -24.03 -21.38 -5.93
N LYS A 510 -24.90 -20.40 -5.66
CA LYS A 510 -26.36 -20.53 -5.81
C LYS A 510 -26.80 -20.09 -7.20
N GLY A 511 -27.82 -20.75 -7.74
CA GLY A 511 -28.44 -20.39 -9.02
C GLY A 511 -29.57 -19.36 -8.92
N GLU A 512 -29.92 -18.89 -7.73
CA GLU A 512 -31.02 -17.94 -7.49
C GLU A 512 -30.77 -17.11 -6.23
N VAL A 513 -31.41 -15.94 -6.16
CA VAL A 513 -31.35 -15.05 -4.99
C VAL A 513 -32.31 -15.57 -3.93
N GLY A 514 -31.76 -15.95 -2.77
CA GLY A 514 -32.52 -16.48 -1.65
C GLY A 514 -32.67 -15.50 -0.48
N VAL A 515 -33.20 -16.02 0.63
CA VAL A 515 -33.43 -15.26 1.86
C VAL A 515 -32.13 -14.74 2.46
N GLU A 516 -31.07 -15.54 2.41
CA GLU A 516 -29.76 -15.17 2.97
C GLU A 516 -29.18 -13.94 2.27
N GLU A 517 -29.21 -13.91 0.93
CA GLU A 517 -28.77 -12.76 0.15
C GLU A 517 -29.58 -11.51 0.50
N LEU A 518 -30.89 -11.66 0.70
CA LEU A 518 -31.76 -10.55 1.09
C LEU A 518 -31.46 -10.03 2.50
N GLN A 519 -31.05 -10.88 3.45
CA GLN A 519 -30.60 -10.43 4.77
C GLN A 519 -29.31 -9.61 4.68
N ILE A 520 -28.38 -10.02 3.81
CA ILE A 520 -27.17 -9.23 3.56
C ILE A 520 -27.52 -7.88 2.93
N ILE A 521 -28.43 -7.87 1.94
CA ILE A 521 -28.92 -6.64 1.33
C ILE A 521 -29.57 -5.70 2.36
N LYS A 522 -30.34 -6.24 3.31
CA LYS A 522 -30.93 -5.46 4.41
C LYS A 522 -29.86 -4.71 5.20
N GLU A 523 -28.79 -5.40 5.59
CA GLU A 523 -27.71 -4.79 6.36
C GLU A 523 -26.94 -3.75 5.54
N VAL A 524 -26.69 -4.01 4.26
CA VAL A 524 -26.09 -3.02 3.34
C VAL A 524 -26.95 -1.78 3.20
N VAL A 525 -28.27 -1.94 3.09
CA VAL A 525 -29.22 -0.82 3.00
C VAL A 525 -29.20 0.04 4.25
N ILE A 526 -29.25 -0.57 5.44
CA ILE A 526 -29.19 0.16 6.72
C ILE A 526 -27.84 0.86 6.88
N SER A 527 -26.73 0.16 6.61
CA SER A 527 -25.38 0.72 6.71
C SER A 527 -25.09 1.84 5.71
N SER A 528 -25.84 1.88 4.62
CA SER A 528 -25.75 2.90 3.56
C SER A 528 -26.45 4.21 3.88
N MET A 529 -27.10 4.32 5.04
CA MET A 529 -27.78 5.52 5.52
C MET A 529 -26.85 6.37 6.39
N PRO A 530 -27.14 7.67 6.57
CA PRO A 530 -26.56 8.49 7.63
C PRO A 530 -26.66 7.79 9.00
N ALA A 531 -25.63 7.96 9.82
CA ALA A 531 -25.46 7.16 11.04
C ALA A 531 -26.59 7.31 12.05
N ASP A 532 -27.12 8.52 12.21
CA ASP A 532 -28.29 8.82 13.05
C ASP A 532 -29.52 8.00 12.64
N ARG A 533 -29.82 7.95 11.33
CA ARG A 533 -30.96 7.20 10.77
C ARG A 533 -30.73 5.69 10.83
N SER A 534 -29.52 5.24 10.51
CA SER A 534 -29.11 3.84 10.64
C SER A 534 -29.25 3.36 12.09
N GLN A 535 -28.77 4.15 13.06
CA GLN A 535 -28.85 3.81 14.47
C GLN A 535 -30.30 3.74 14.95
N ALA A 536 -31.13 4.72 14.60
CA ALA A 536 -32.55 4.70 14.93
C ALA A 536 -33.25 3.44 14.42
N LEU A 537 -33.03 3.05 13.15
CA LEU A 537 -33.60 1.83 12.58
C LEU A 537 -33.08 0.55 13.24
N ARG A 538 -31.80 0.51 13.63
CA ARG A 538 -31.23 -0.63 14.35
C ARG A 538 -31.88 -0.79 15.73
N THR A 539 -32.08 0.31 16.46
CA THR A 539 -32.78 0.30 17.75
C THR A 539 -34.25 -0.16 17.61
N ILE A 540 -34.97 0.28 16.58
CA ILE A 540 -36.34 -0.17 16.31
C ILE A 540 -36.38 -1.68 16.06
N LYS A 541 -35.44 -2.19 15.24
CA LYS A 541 -35.29 -3.62 14.93
C LYS A 541 -35.02 -4.45 16.19
N GLU A 542 -34.16 -3.98 17.09
CA GLU A 542 -33.84 -4.66 18.36
C GLU A 542 -35.07 -4.79 19.28
N HIS A 543 -36.04 -3.88 19.15
CA HIS A 543 -37.29 -3.89 19.93
C HIS A 543 -38.48 -4.49 19.18
N GLY A 544 -38.25 -5.23 18.08
CA GLY A 544 -39.27 -6.00 17.37
C GLY A 544 -40.16 -5.21 16.40
N GLY A 545 -39.73 -4.01 16.00
CA GLY A 545 -40.44 -3.15 15.03
C GLY A 545 -40.16 -3.43 13.56
#